data_AF-L0PAI5-F1
#
_entry.id   AF-L0PAI5-F1
#
_cell.length_a   1.000
_cell.length_b   1.000
_cell.length_c   1.000
_cell.angle_alpha   90.00
_cell.angle_beta   90.00
_cell.angle_gamma   90.00
#
_symmetry.space_group_name_H-M   'P 1'
#
loop_
_entity.id
_entity.type
_entity.pdbx_description
1 polymer ?
#
loop_
_entity_poly.entity_id
_entity_poly.type
_entity_poly.pdbx_seq_one_letter_code
_entity_poly.pdbx_strand_id
1 'polypeptide(L)'
;MKLIRALVNFLPAKILEKFANLIIIPLYKYTDNKVAMTDTQKSLKCITEEILKELHSKIGTTLYIQIFNNIRQNSFKIREKRKLKRSILAISDPRELARKKIKLNIKKIKLRKKKRNYIPFNPINALKE
;
A
#
# COMPACT_ATOMS: atom_id res chain seq x y z
N MET A 1 0.30 -12.09 -3.41
CA MET A 1 -0.42 -11.86 -4.68
C MET A 1 -0.83 -13.12 -5.41
N LYS A 2 -0.04 -14.21 -5.39
CA LYS A 2 -0.38 -15.48 -6.08
C LYS A 2 -1.76 -16.04 -5.72
N LEU A 3 -2.13 -16.06 -4.44
CA LEU A 3 -3.44 -16.53 -3.98
C LEU A 3 -4.59 -15.66 -4.53
N ILE A 4 -4.45 -14.34 -4.53
CA ILE A 4 -5.45 -13.44 -5.10
C ILE A 4 -5.61 -13.69 -6.60
N ARG A 5 -4.50 -13.88 -7.33
CA ARG A 5 -4.53 -14.22 -8.75
C ARG A 5 -5.24 -15.54 -9.01
N ALA A 6 -4.94 -16.58 -8.22
CA ALA A 6 -5.63 -17.86 -8.29
C ALA A 6 -7.14 -17.68 -8.05
N LEU A 7 -7.54 -16.92 -7.03
CA LEU A 7 -8.96 -16.64 -6.77
C LEU A 7 -9.64 -15.96 -7.97
N VAL A 8 -9.01 -14.95 -8.57
CA VAL A 8 -9.55 -14.29 -9.77
C VAL A 8 -9.71 -15.28 -10.92
N ASN A 9 -8.77 -16.20 -11.10
CA ASN A 9 -8.79 -17.18 -12.20
C ASN A 9 -9.80 -18.31 -12.01
N PHE A 10 -9.98 -18.81 -10.78
CA PHE A 10 -10.86 -19.96 -10.52
C PHE A 10 -12.30 -19.59 -10.13
N LEU A 11 -12.58 -18.36 -9.66
CA LEU A 11 -13.96 -17.98 -9.32
C LEU A 11 -14.81 -17.67 -10.57
N PRO A 12 -16.12 -18.01 -10.54
CA PRO A 12 -17.07 -17.56 -11.54
C PRO A 12 -17.35 -16.05 -11.41
N ALA A 13 -17.66 -15.40 -12.54
CA ALA A 13 -17.82 -13.95 -12.65
C ALA A 13 -18.83 -13.37 -11.63
N LYS A 14 -19.99 -14.03 -11.46
CA LYS A 14 -21.06 -13.59 -10.55
C LYS A 14 -20.64 -13.49 -9.08
N ILE A 15 -19.72 -14.35 -8.64
CA ILE A 15 -19.17 -14.30 -7.28
C ILE A 15 -18.08 -13.22 -7.22
N LEU A 16 -17.26 -13.13 -8.27
CA LEU A 16 -16.18 -12.16 -8.37
C LEU A 16 -16.69 -10.71 -8.31
N GLU A 17 -17.83 -10.41 -8.92
CA GLU A 17 -18.50 -9.09 -8.85
C GLU A 17 -18.76 -8.63 -7.42
N LYS A 18 -19.25 -9.54 -6.56
CA LYS A 18 -19.55 -9.23 -5.15
C LYS A 18 -18.28 -8.93 -4.36
N PHE A 19 -17.20 -9.64 -4.64
CA PHE A 19 -15.91 -9.47 -3.95
C PHE A 19 -14.98 -8.44 -4.61
N ALA A 20 -15.31 -7.94 -5.80
CA ALA A 20 -14.49 -7.04 -6.57
C ALA A 20 -14.06 -5.80 -5.78
N ASN A 21 -14.99 -5.20 -5.03
CA ASN A 21 -14.70 -4.09 -4.13
C ASN A 21 -13.61 -4.44 -3.11
N LEU A 22 -13.73 -5.58 -2.44
CA LEU A 22 -12.78 -6.03 -1.42
C LEU A 22 -11.40 -6.35 -2.00
N ILE A 23 -11.35 -6.89 -3.22
CA ILE A 23 -10.10 -7.23 -3.91
C ILE A 23 -9.41 -5.97 -4.45
N ILE A 24 -10.15 -5.05 -5.07
CA ILE A 24 -9.56 -3.88 -5.74
C ILE A 24 -8.99 -2.87 -4.73
N ILE A 25 -9.60 -2.70 -3.54
CA ILE A 25 -9.11 -1.77 -2.50
C ILE A 25 -7.62 -1.95 -2.16
N PRO A 26 -7.15 -3.15 -1.76
CA PRO A 26 -5.74 -3.36 -1.45
C PRO A 26 -4.84 -3.27 -2.70
N LEU A 27 -5.32 -3.70 -3.87
CA LEU A 27 -4.56 -3.59 -5.13
C LEU A 27 -4.35 -2.13 -5.54
N TYR A 28 -5.37 -1.29 -5.40
CA TYR A 28 -5.30 0.14 -5.71
C TYR A 28 -4.17 0.84 -4.94
N LYS A 29 -3.94 0.46 -3.67
CA LYS A 29 -2.84 0.99 -2.85
C LYS A 29 -1.47 0.77 -3.49
N TYR A 30 -1.26 -0.33 -4.20
CA TYR A 30 0.02 -0.62 -4.85
C TYR A 30 0.17 0.08 -6.21
N THR A 31 -0.94 0.38 -6.87
CA THR A 31 -0.92 1.15 -8.14
C THR A 31 -0.62 2.64 -7.95
N ASP A 32 -1.13 3.27 -6.88
CA ASP A 32 -1.05 4.73 -6.68
C ASP A 32 0.22 5.19 -5.93
N ASN A 33 1.16 4.28 -5.63
CA ASN A 33 2.38 4.66 -4.90
C ASN A 33 3.36 5.40 -5.81
N LYS A 34 3.36 6.74 -5.71
CA LYS A 34 4.29 7.66 -6.42
C LYS A 34 5.66 7.84 -5.75
N VAL A 35 5.96 7.10 -4.68
CA VAL A 35 7.24 7.22 -3.93
C VAL A 35 8.28 6.29 -4.54
N ALA A 36 9.57 6.67 -4.50
CA ALA A 36 10.71 5.85 -4.90
C ALA A 36 10.53 4.38 -4.47
N MET A 37 10.21 3.54 -5.45
CA MET A 37 9.91 2.13 -5.25
C MET A 37 11.23 1.37 -5.09
N THR A 38 11.37 0.59 -4.01
CA THR A 38 12.38 -0.48 -3.97
C THR A 38 12.11 -1.46 -5.12
N ASP A 39 13.10 -2.18 -5.64
CA ASP A 39 12.87 -3.09 -6.77
C ASP A 39 11.82 -4.18 -6.47
N THR A 40 11.73 -4.60 -5.22
CA THR A 40 10.66 -5.49 -4.71
C THR A 40 9.25 -4.87 -4.79
N GLN A 41 9.13 -3.55 -4.75
CA GLN A 41 7.85 -2.85 -4.87
C GLN A 41 7.45 -2.65 -6.33
N LYS A 42 8.43 -2.47 -7.24
CA LYS A 42 8.19 -2.42 -8.69
C LYS A 42 7.64 -3.75 -9.19
N SER A 43 8.25 -4.88 -8.82
CA SER A 43 7.76 -6.21 -9.20
C SER A 43 6.35 -6.46 -8.66
N LEU A 44 6.06 -6.03 -7.44
CA LEU A 44 4.72 -6.14 -6.84
C LEU A 44 3.69 -5.30 -7.60
N LYS A 45 4.06 -4.11 -8.07
CA LYS A 45 3.19 -3.25 -8.89
C LYS A 45 2.84 -3.94 -10.21
N CYS A 46 3.82 -4.50 -10.92
CA CYS A 46 3.57 -5.22 -12.17
C CYS A 46 2.56 -6.37 -11.98
N ILE A 47 2.77 -7.19 -10.94
CA ILE A 47 1.85 -8.31 -10.61
C ILE A 47 0.45 -7.78 -10.27
N THR A 48 0.36 -6.64 -9.57
CA THR A 48 -0.91 -6.02 -9.22
C THR A 48 -1.65 -5.55 -10.48
N GLU A 49 -0.95 -4.94 -11.42
CA GLU A 49 -1.52 -4.48 -12.69
C GLU A 49 -1.98 -5.64 -13.56
N GLU A 50 -1.25 -6.76 -13.59
CA GLU A 50 -1.70 -8.00 -14.24
C GLU A 50 -3.02 -8.51 -13.64
N ILE A 51 -3.10 -8.62 -12.31
CA ILE A 51 -4.31 -9.09 -11.62
C ILE A 51 -5.50 -8.17 -11.91
N LEU A 52 -5.29 -6.85 -11.93
CA LEU A 52 -6.35 -5.89 -12.25
C LEU A 52 -6.81 -6.02 -13.70
N LYS A 53 -5.91 -6.31 -14.65
CA LYS A 53 -6.27 -6.58 -16.05
C LYS A 53 -7.09 -7.86 -16.20
N GLU A 54 -6.68 -8.95 -15.53
CA GLU A 54 -7.42 -10.21 -15.51
C GLU A 54 -8.82 -10.03 -14.91
N LEU A 55 -8.92 -9.27 -13.81
CA LEU A 55 -10.17 -8.98 -13.14
C LEU A 55 -11.10 -8.08 -13.98
N HIS A 56 -10.55 -7.07 -14.65
CA HIS A 56 -11.29 -6.22 -15.59
C HIS A 56 -11.90 -7.03 -16.74
N SER A 57 -11.12 -7.96 -17.32
CA SER A 57 -11.59 -8.84 -18.40
C SER A 57 -12.77 -9.71 -17.97
N LYS A 58 -12.76 -10.22 -16.73
CA LYS A 58 -13.82 -11.12 -16.22
C LYS A 58 -15.10 -10.44 -15.79
N ILE A 59 -15.01 -9.26 -15.17
CA ILE A 59 -16.17 -8.54 -14.59
C ILE A 59 -16.84 -7.62 -15.62
N GLY A 60 -16.09 -7.24 -16.66
CA GLY A 60 -16.53 -6.27 -17.65
C GLY A 60 -16.21 -4.83 -17.26
N THR A 61 -16.14 -3.99 -18.29
CA THR A 61 -15.57 -2.64 -18.21
C THR A 61 -16.42 -1.67 -17.40
N THR A 62 -17.74 -1.69 -17.55
CA THR A 62 -18.65 -0.73 -16.92
C THR A 62 -18.62 -0.86 -15.39
N LEU A 63 -18.84 -2.08 -14.88
CA LEU A 63 -18.84 -2.36 -13.45
C LEU A 63 -17.46 -2.14 -12.82
N TYR A 64 -16.40 -2.56 -13.50
CA TYR A 64 -15.03 -2.33 -13.03
C TYR A 64 -14.72 -0.84 -12.88
N ILE A 65 -15.03 -0.01 -13.89
CA ILE A 65 -14.78 1.43 -13.84
C ILE A 65 -15.56 2.09 -12.70
N GLN A 66 -16.83 1.72 -12.51
CA GLN A 66 -17.65 2.24 -11.42
C GLN A 66 -17.01 1.95 -10.04
N ILE A 67 -16.64 0.70 -9.81
CA ILE A 67 -15.99 0.26 -8.57
C ILE A 67 -14.65 0.97 -8.36
N PHE A 68 -13.80 0.97 -9.40
CA PHE A 68 -12.47 1.56 -9.34
C PHE A 68 -12.52 3.06 -9.04
N ASN A 69 -13.44 3.79 -9.68
CA ASN A 69 -13.64 5.21 -9.44
C ASN A 69 -14.16 5.50 -8.03
N ASN A 70 -15.09 4.69 -7.50
CA ASN A 70 -15.56 4.82 -6.12
C ASN A 70 -14.40 4.64 -5.13
N ILE A 71 -13.57 3.60 -5.31
CA ILE A 71 -12.40 3.35 -4.47
C ILE A 71 -11.40 4.51 -4.55
N ARG A 72 -11.13 5.03 -5.75
CA ARG A 72 -10.27 6.20 -5.96
C ARG A 72 -10.78 7.42 -5.21
N GLN A 73 -12.06 7.74 -5.35
CA GLN A 73 -12.69 8.87 -4.66
C GLN A 73 -12.67 8.70 -3.14
N ASN A 74 -12.98 7.51 -2.63
CA ASN A 74 -12.94 7.22 -1.20
C ASN A 74 -11.51 7.35 -0.65
N SER A 75 -10.51 6.81 -1.36
CA SER A 75 -9.11 6.96 -1.00
C SER A 75 -8.67 8.42 -0.93
N PHE A 76 -9.14 9.25 -1.87
CA PHE A 76 -8.90 10.69 -1.86
C PHE A 76 -9.57 11.36 -0.66
N LYS A 77 -10.86 11.11 -0.41
CA LYS A 77 -11.60 11.64 0.75
C LYS A 77 -10.93 11.29 2.07
N ILE A 78 -10.42 10.06 2.22
CA ILE A 78 -9.68 9.63 3.42
C ILE A 78 -8.37 10.42 3.57
N ARG A 79 -7.64 10.68 2.48
CA ARG A 79 -6.42 11.51 2.52
C ARG A 79 -6.73 12.94 2.94
N GLU A 80 -7.75 13.55 2.35
CA GLU A 80 -8.19 14.91 2.69
C GLU A 80 -8.64 15.01 4.14
N LYS A 81 -9.45 14.04 4.61
CA LYS A 81 -9.86 13.97 6.03
C LYS A 81 -8.65 13.89 6.98
N ARG A 82 -7.59 13.16 6.60
CA ARG A 82 -6.34 13.09 7.39
C ARG A 82 -5.57 14.41 7.36
N LYS A 83 -5.54 15.13 6.24
CA LYS A 83 -4.91 16.46 6.15
C LYS A 83 -5.66 17.47 7.02
N LEU A 84 -6.99 17.53 6.88
CA LEU A 84 -7.87 18.39 7.66
C LEU A 84 -7.71 18.12 9.17
N LYS A 85 -7.73 16.86 9.60
CA LYS A 85 -7.50 16.53 11.01
C LYS A 85 -6.15 17.02 11.54
N ARG A 86 -5.11 17.06 10.70
CA ARG A 86 -3.79 17.58 11.09
C ARG A 86 -3.77 19.10 11.15
N SER A 87 -4.45 19.80 10.24
CA SER A 87 -4.55 21.27 10.30
C SER A 87 -5.35 21.72 11.51
N ILE A 88 -6.49 21.07 11.77
CA ILE A 88 -7.30 21.31 12.97
C ILE A 88 -6.46 21.06 14.23
N LEU A 89 -5.73 19.94 14.29
CA LEU A 89 -4.87 19.65 15.45
C LEU A 89 -3.78 20.70 15.67
N ALA A 90 -3.21 21.25 14.59
CA ALA A 90 -2.19 22.29 14.70
C ALA A 90 -2.70 23.57 15.36
N ILE A 91 -3.98 23.88 15.16
CA ILE A 91 -4.65 25.06 15.73
C ILE A 91 -5.18 24.74 17.14
N SER A 92 -5.84 23.60 17.31
CA SER A 92 -6.52 23.22 18.54
C SER A 92 -5.58 22.78 19.66
N ASP A 93 -4.52 22.02 19.36
CA ASP A 93 -3.51 21.60 20.36
C ASP A 93 -2.10 21.52 19.73
N PRO A 94 -1.38 22.66 19.71
CA PRO A 94 -0.03 22.70 19.16
C PRO A 94 0.98 21.88 19.97
N ARG A 95 0.74 21.69 21.28
CA ARG A 95 1.65 20.92 22.17
C ARG A 95 1.57 19.43 21.84
N GLU A 96 0.38 18.88 21.63
CA GLU A 96 0.22 17.49 21.22
C GLU A 96 0.80 17.24 19.82
N LEU A 97 0.62 18.18 18.88
CA LEU A 97 1.25 18.09 17.56
C LEU A 97 2.78 18.07 17.67
N ALA A 98 3.37 18.93 18.49
CA ALA A 98 4.82 18.96 18.72
C ALA A 98 5.32 17.61 19.29
N ARG A 99 4.62 17.06 20.29
CA ARG A 99 4.92 15.73 20.85
C ARG A 99 4.88 14.63 19.78
N LYS A 100 3.88 14.65 18.90
CA LYS A 100 3.78 13.71 17.75
C LYS A 100 4.96 13.88 16.79
N LYS A 101 5.37 15.11 16.47
CA LYS A 101 6.54 15.38 15.61
C LYS A 101 7.84 14.84 16.23
N ILE A 102 8.06 15.06 17.53
CA ILE A 102 9.23 14.55 18.26
C ILE A 102 9.29 13.03 18.21
N LYS A 103 8.17 12.33 18.51
CA LYS A 103 8.08 10.87 18.44
C LYS A 103 8.44 10.32 17.05
N LEU A 104 7.96 10.97 15.98
CA LEU A 104 8.28 10.58 14.61
C LEU A 104 9.77 10.78 14.29
N ASN A 105 10.37 11.88 14.76
CA ASN A 105 11.79 12.14 14.55
C ASN A 105 12.67 11.07 15.25
N ILE A 106 12.36 10.75 16.51
CA ILE A 106 13.04 9.69 17.26
C ILE A 106 12.96 8.35 16.51
N LYS A 107 11.79 8.00 15.96
CA LYS A 107 11.62 6.77 15.16
C LYS A 107 12.49 6.78 13.91
N LYS A 108 12.57 7.90 13.18
CA LYS A 108 13.44 8.03 12.00
C LYS A 108 14.91 7.85 12.36
N ILE A 109 15.37 8.46 13.46
CA ILE A 109 16.74 8.33 13.95
C ILE A 109 17.05 6.86 14.28
N LYS A 110 16.16 6.18 15.03
CA LYS A 110 16.31 4.75 15.36
C LYS A 110 16.41 3.87 14.11
N LEU A 111 15.55 4.10 13.12
CA LEU A 111 15.57 3.34 11.85
C LEU A 111 16.88 3.55 11.07
N ARG A 112 17.40 4.78 11.03
CA ARG A 112 18.70 5.09 10.39
C ARG A 112 19.84 4.37 11.10
N LYS A 113 19.88 4.41 12.44
CA LYS A 113 20.88 3.69 13.24
C LYS A 113 20.83 2.18 13.00
N LYS A 114 19.63 1.57 12.97
CA LYS A 114 19.46 0.13 12.67
C LYS A 114 19.98 -0.25 11.27
N LYS A 115 19.72 0.58 10.26
CA LYS A 115 20.23 0.36 8.90
C LYS A 115 21.75 0.48 8.82
N ARG A 116 22.34 1.44 9.54
CA ARG A 116 23.80 1.66 9.58
C ARG A 116 24.53 0.52 10.30
N ASN A 117 23.96 0.00 11.39
CA ASN A 117 24.55 -1.07 12.17
C ASN A 117 24.23 -2.47 11.60
N TYR A 118 23.56 -2.56 10.45
CA TYR A 118 23.31 -3.84 9.78
C TYR A 118 24.59 -4.26 9.05
N ILE A 119 25.38 -5.12 9.69
CA ILE A 119 26.46 -5.85 9.04
C ILE A 119 25.82 -7.07 8.37
N PRO A 120 25.94 -7.24 7.04
CA PRO A 120 25.46 -8.45 6.40
C PRO A 120 26.23 -9.65 6.96
N PHE A 121 25.53 -10.69 7.38
CA PHE A 121 26.16 -11.95 7.78
C PHE A 121 26.98 -12.49 6.59
N ASN A 122 28.30 -12.51 6.73
CA ASN A 122 29.21 -13.09 5.75
C ASN A 122 29.58 -14.50 6.23
N PRO A 123 29.10 -15.57 5.56
CA PRO A 123 29.35 -16.95 5.98
C PRO A 123 30.84 -17.32 5.95
N ILE A 124 31.68 -16.57 5.23
CA ILE A 124 33.13 -16.79 5.13
C ILE A 124 33.85 -16.46 6.45
N ASN A 125 33.32 -15.55 7.26
CA ASN A 125 33.94 -15.15 8.52
C ASN A 125 33.55 -16.04 9.70
N ALA A 126 32.55 -16.91 9.56
CA ALA A 126 32.07 -17.81 10.61
C ALA A 126 32.77 -19.19 10.58
N LEU A 127 33.58 -19.47 9.56
CA LEU A 127 34.36 -20.70 9.40
C LEU A 127 35.85 -20.49 9.71
N LYS A 128 36.19 -19.36 10.34
CA LYS A 128 37.57 -18.95 10.64
C LYS A 128 37.88 -18.87 12.14
N GLU A 129 36.99 -19.37 12.98
CA GLU A 129 37.22 -19.65 14.41
C GLU A 129 37.25 -21.16 14.66
#